data_AF-A0A931LA40-F1
#
_entry.id   AF-A0A931LA40-F1
#
_cell.length_a   1.000
_cell.length_b   1.000
_cell.length_c   1.000
_cell.angle_alpha   90.00
_cell.angle_beta   90.00
_cell.angle_gamma   90.00
#
_symmetry.space_group_name_H-M   'P 1'
#
loop_
_entity.id
_entity.type
_entity.pdbx_description
1 polymer ?
#
loop_
_entity_poly.entity_id
_entity_poly.type
_entity_poly.pdbx_seq_one_letter_code
_entity_poly.pdbx_strand_id
1 'polypeptide(L)'
;MTHLRPVPTPKPRISAKLRAAMDYRVRGATITEACEKASLSPAGWHKAMKRPAVRDAYEAAQARFIAEAEGLRAVAKVRALEVALDLMLNAKSESIRARMAEFLAADAKVSPVAVHVDARQIAGAYEYRRPGERVVEIQQAPHEET
;
A
#
# COMPACT_ATOMS: atom_id res chain seq x y z
N MET A 1 -39.51 17.70 -19.24
CA MET A 1 -38.57 16.66 -18.75
C MET A 1 -38.16 17.02 -17.34
N THR A 2 -38.67 16.32 -16.33
CA THR A 2 -38.45 16.65 -14.92
C THR A 2 -37.09 16.10 -14.49
N HIS A 3 -36.12 17.00 -14.25
CA HIS A 3 -34.81 16.60 -13.73
C HIS A 3 -34.95 16.16 -12.27
N LEU A 4 -34.91 14.85 -12.02
CA LEU A 4 -34.80 14.31 -10.68
C LEU A 4 -33.42 14.69 -10.12
N ARG A 5 -33.40 15.51 -9.06
CA ARG A 5 -32.16 15.78 -8.31
C ARG A 5 -31.81 14.55 -7.48
N PRO A 6 -30.56 14.07 -7.50
CA PRO A 6 -30.14 12.98 -6.64
C PRO A 6 -30.27 13.40 -5.17
N VAL A 7 -30.95 12.60 -4.36
CA VAL A 7 -31.02 12.81 -2.91
C VAL A 7 -29.64 12.56 -2.33
N PRO A 8 -29.03 13.51 -1.61
CA PRO A 8 -27.73 13.32 -1.00
C PRO A 8 -27.81 12.20 0.04
N THR A 9 -27.24 11.03 -0.26
CA THR A 9 -27.14 9.96 0.73
C THR A 9 -26.10 10.33 1.78
N PRO A 10 -26.41 10.24 3.08
CA PRO A 10 -25.46 10.60 4.14
C PRO A 10 -24.22 9.73 4.05
N LYS A 11 -23.03 10.35 4.17
CA LYS A 11 -21.76 9.62 4.13
C LYS A 11 -21.76 8.54 5.23
N PRO A 12 -21.43 7.28 4.90
CA PRO A 12 -21.44 6.19 5.87
C PRO A 12 -20.49 6.51 7.03
N ARG A 13 -21.04 6.51 8.24
CA ARG A 13 -20.26 6.78 9.46
C ARG A 13 -19.45 5.53 9.83
N ILE A 14 -18.13 5.67 9.85
CA ILE A 14 -17.21 4.67 10.38
C ILE A 14 -17.15 4.84 11.90
N SER A 15 -17.26 3.75 12.66
CA SER A 15 -17.21 3.80 14.12
C SER A 15 -15.82 4.20 14.63
N ALA A 16 -15.76 4.86 15.79
CA ALA A 16 -14.48 5.28 16.39
C ALA A 16 -13.56 4.09 16.68
N LYS A 17 -14.10 2.98 17.20
CA LYS A 17 -13.36 1.73 17.44
C LYS A 17 -12.71 1.18 16.17
N LEU A 18 -13.45 1.20 15.05
CA LEU A 18 -12.94 0.70 13.79
C LEU A 18 -11.82 1.60 13.23
N ARG A 19 -11.93 2.93 13.40
CA ARG A 19 -10.83 3.84 13.05
C ARG A 19 -9.59 3.60 13.90
N ALA A 20 -9.75 3.44 15.22
CA ALA A 20 -8.63 3.13 16.11
C ALA A 20 -7.93 1.80 15.71
N ALA A 21 -8.72 0.75 15.40
CA ALA A 21 -8.17 -0.51 14.90
C ALA A 21 -7.41 -0.31 13.57
N MET A 22 -7.93 0.51 12.66
CA MET A 22 -7.24 0.85 11.41
C MET A 22 -5.90 1.53 11.68
N ASP A 23 -5.86 2.51 12.57
CA ASP A 23 -4.63 3.23 12.91
C ASP A 23 -3.57 2.30 13.52
N TYR A 24 -3.95 1.39 14.43
CA TYR A 24 -3.02 0.39 14.95
C TYR A 24 -2.51 -0.55 13.86
N ARG A 25 -3.38 -0.96 12.93
CA ARG A 25 -3.03 -1.85 11.83
C ARG A 25 -2.07 -1.19 10.85
N VAL A 26 -2.28 0.08 10.51
CA VAL A 26 -1.40 0.87 9.62
C VAL A 26 -0.01 1.02 10.24
N ARG A 27 0.06 1.15 11.57
CA ARG A 27 1.33 1.22 12.32
C ARG A 27 2.04 -0.13 12.51
N GLY A 28 1.51 -1.21 11.92
CA GLY A 28 2.19 -2.52 11.85
C GLY A 28 1.66 -3.59 12.80
N ALA A 29 0.64 -3.31 13.63
CA ALA A 29 0.02 -4.36 14.46
C ALA A 29 -0.65 -5.44 13.59
N THR A 30 -0.74 -6.67 14.09
CA THR A 30 -1.57 -7.70 13.43
C THR A 30 -3.05 -7.32 13.53
N ILE A 31 -3.92 -7.93 12.70
CA ILE A 31 -5.38 -7.64 12.76
C ILE A 31 -5.93 -7.96 14.16
N THR A 32 -5.52 -9.09 14.73
CA THR A 32 -5.96 -9.52 16.06
C THR A 32 -5.55 -8.53 17.14
N GLU A 33 -4.27 -8.12 17.16
CA GLU A 33 -3.77 -7.12 18.12
C GLU A 33 -4.44 -5.75 17.94
N ALA A 34 -4.63 -5.31 16.70
CA ALA A 34 -5.27 -4.04 16.41
C ALA A 34 -6.73 -4.03 16.88
N CYS A 35 -7.44 -5.15 16.70
CA CYS A 35 -8.80 -5.34 17.17
C CYS A 35 -8.86 -5.37 18.69
N GLU A 36 -7.95 -6.09 19.35
CA GLU A 36 -7.84 -6.16 20.81
C GLU A 36 -7.61 -4.78 21.43
N LYS A 37 -6.60 -4.05 20.94
CA LYS A 37 -6.28 -2.69 21.39
C LYS A 37 -7.44 -1.71 21.18
N ALA A 38 -8.23 -1.90 20.13
CA ALA A 38 -9.40 -1.07 19.83
C ALA A 38 -10.70 -1.55 20.48
N SER A 39 -10.65 -2.63 21.27
CA SER A 39 -11.83 -3.29 21.86
C SER A 39 -12.90 -3.61 20.80
N LEU A 40 -12.45 -4.15 19.67
CA LEU A 40 -13.24 -4.59 18.53
C LEU A 40 -13.08 -6.11 18.36
N SER A 41 -14.13 -6.82 17.96
CA SER A 41 -13.99 -8.24 17.62
C SER A 41 -13.35 -8.42 16.24
N PRO A 42 -12.47 -9.43 16.04
CA PRO A 42 -11.90 -9.72 14.73
C PRO A 42 -12.97 -9.99 13.65
N ALA A 43 -14.04 -10.70 14.01
CA ALA A 43 -15.18 -10.91 13.10
C ALA A 43 -15.85 -9.59 12.67
N GLY A 44 -15.96 -8.62 13.59
CA GLY A 44 -16.47 -7.28 13.30
C GLY A 44 -15.58 -6.52 12.32
N TRP A 45 -14.26 -6.66 12.44
CA TRP A 45 -13.30 -6.13 11.47
C TRP A 45 -13.50 -6.72 10.07
N HIS A 46 -13.50 -8.05 9.95
CA HIS A 46 -13.66 -8.72 8.65
C HIS A 46 -15.00 -8.39 8.00
N LYS A 47 -16.07 -8.28 8.78
CA LYS A 47 -17.38 -7.84 8.27
C LYS A 47 -17.34 -6.39 7.80
N ALA A 48 -16.71 -5.50 8.56
CA ALA A 48 -16.64 -4.09 8.21
C ALA A 48 -15.81 -3.84 6.94
N MET A 49 -14.72 -4.57 6.74
CA MET A 49 -13.84 -4.46 5.57
C MET A 49 -14.49 -4.88 4.25
N LYS A 50 -15.64 -5.57 4.28
CA LYS A 50 -16.44 -5.85 3.08
C LYS A 50 -17.14 -4.60 2.53
N ARG A 51 -17.25 -3.53 3.33
CA ARG A 51 -17.93 -2.29 2.92
C ARG A 51 -16.94 -1.39 2.16
N PRO A 52 -17.25 -0.94 0.93
CA PRO A 52 -16.34 -0.11 0.13
C PRO A 52 -15.85 1.12 0.88
N ALA A 53 -16.76 1.89 1.48
CA ALA A 53 -16.40 3.10 2.23
C ALA A 53 -15.44 2.86 3.42
N VAL A 54 -15.43 1.65 3.99
CA VAL A 54 -14.50 1.29 5.07
C VAL A 54 -13.12 0.98 4.50
N ARG A 55 -13.05 0.31 3.34
CA ARG A 55 -11.80 0.08 2.62
C ARG A 55 -11.17 1.38 2.16
N ASP A 56 -11.96 2.26 1.54
CA ASP A 56 -11.47 3.57 1.05
C ASP A 56 -10.86 4.39 2.20
N ALA A 57 -11.50 4.35 3.38
CA ALA A 57 -10.99 5.04 4.56
C ALA A 57 -9.69 4.42 5.10
N TYR A 58 -9.56 3.08 5.02
CA TYR A 58 -8.35 2.39 5.43
C TYR A 58 -7.19 2.66 4.45
N GLU A 59 -7.46 2.62 3.15
CA GLU A 59 -6.49 2.98 2.09
C GLU A 59 -6.05 4.44 2.25
N ALA A 60 -6.97 5.36 2.54
CA ALA A 60 -6.63 6.75 2.85
C ALA A 60 -5.78 6.89 4.12
N ALA A 61 -6.04 6.08 5.16
CA ALA A 61 -5.23 6.06 6.37
C ALA A 61 -3.80 5.54 6.10
N GLN A 62 -3.66 4.51 5.26
CA GLN A 62 -2.37 4.02 4.81
C GLN A 62 -1.60 5.08 4.02
N ALA A 63 -2.24 5.74 3.06
CA ALA A 63 -1.62 6.77 2.24
C ALA A 63 -1.11 7.95 3.10
N ARG A 64 -1.90 8.39 4.09
CA ARG A 64 -1.46 9.43 5.04
C ARG A 64 -0.24 9.01 5.84
N PHE A 65 -0.24 7.79 6.38
CA PHE A 65 0.89 7.29 7.15
C PHE A 65 2.17 7.19 6.33
N ILE A 66 2.07 6.74 5.07
CA ILE A 66 3.21 6.71 4.15
C ILE A 66 3.72 8.12 3.87
N ALA A 67 2.83 9.08 3.61
CA ALA A 67 3.21 10.46 3.38
C ALA A 67 3.89 11.10 4.60
N GLU A 68 3.41 10.82 5.81
CA GLU A 68 4.04 11.24 7.06
C GLU A 68 5.44 10.62 7.22
N ALA A 69 5.58 9.32 6.96
CA ALA A 69 6.87 8.63 7.04
C ALA A 69 7.88 9.14 6.00
N GLU A 70 7.44 9.40 4.76
CA GLU A 70 8.27 10.01 3.71
C GLU A 70 8.69 11.43 4.09
N GLY A 71 7.82 12.22 4.72
CA GLY A 71 8.17 13.54 5.25
C GLY A 71 9.29 13.49 6.30
N LEU A 72 9.34 12.43 7.12
CA LEU A 72 10.38 12.23 8.12
C LEU A 72 11.69 11.65 7.57
N ARG A 73 11.70 11.20 6.30
CA ARG A 73 12.82 10.49 5.69
C ARG A 73 14.11 11.32 5.67
N ALA A 74 14.01 12.60 5.35
CA ALA A 74 15.17 13.49 5.31
C ALA A 74 15.82 13.63 6.69
N VAL A 75 15.01 13.84 7.73
CA VAL A 75 15.48 13.94 9.13
C VAL A 75 16.09 12.62 9.59
N ALA A 76 15.45 11.50 9.28
CA ALA A 76 15.97 10.17 9.59
C ALA A 76 17.33 9.93 8.90
N LYS A 77 17.50 10.38 7.66
CA LYS A 77 18.77 10.30 6.94
C LYS A 77 19.86 11.12 7.63
N VAL A 78 19.57 12.36 8.06
CA VAL A 78 20.54 13.18 8.82
C VAL A 78 20.98 12.46 10.09
N ARG A 79 20.03 11.97 10.90
CA ARG A 79 20.35 11.22 12.13
C ARG A 79 21.18 9.96 11.88
N ALA A 80 20.87 9.24 10.79
CA ALA A 80 21.65 8.07 10.41
C ALA A 80 23.10 8.43 10.05
N LEU A 81 23.32 9.57 9.39
CA LEU A 81 24.66 10.07 9.08
C LEU A 81 25.42 10.50 10.34
N GLU A 82 24.75 11.15 11.29
CA GLU A 82 25.34 11.50 12.59
C GLU A 82 25.81 10.26 13.35
N VAL A 83 24.98 9.22 13.41
CA VAL A 83 25.33 7.94 14.05
C VAL A 83 26.46 7.23 13.29
N ALA A 84 26.44 7.25 11.96
CA ALA A 84 27.51 6.65 11.16
C ALA A 84 28.86 7.34 11.39
N LEU A 85 28.86 8.68 11.52
CA LEU A 85 30.05 9.45 11.84
C LEU A 85 30.58 9.12 13.23
N ASP A 86 29.70 9.04 14.23
CA ASP A 86 30.08 8.65 15.60
C ASP A 86 30.69 7.25 15.64
N LEU A 87 30.07 6.27 14.97
CA LEU A 87 30.61 4.92 14.88
C LEU A 87 31.96 4.87 14.15
N MET A 88 32.14 5.69 13.10
CA MET A 88 33.41 5.76 12.38
C MET A 88 34.54 6.28 13.28
N LEU A 89 34.26 7.25 14.15
CA LEU A 89 35.28 7.88 15.01
C LEU A 89 35.53 7.12 16.31
N ASN A 90 34.46 6.59 16.93
CA ASN A 90 34.49 6.14 18.32
C ASN A 90 34.30 4.63 18.51
N ALA A 91 33.89 3.87 17.48
CA ALA A 91 33.69 2.43 17.65
C ALA A 91 35.01 1.71 17.95
N LYS A 92 35.00 0.77 18.90
CA LYS A 92 36.19 -0.03 19.27
C LYS A 92 36.65 -0.98 18.17
N SER A 93 35.71 -1.44 17.34
CA SER A 93 35.99 -2.41 16.27
C SER A 93 36.43 -1.72 14.97
N GLU A 94 37.62 -2.08 14.49
CA GLU A 94 38.16 -1.60 13.22
C GLU A 94 37.29 -1.94 12.02
N SER A 95 36.66 -3.12 12.01
CA SER A 95 35.79 -3.53 10.90
C SER A 95 34.52 -2.67 10.82
N ILE A 96 33.98 -2.23 11.96
CA ILE A 96 32.85 -1.30 12.00
C ILE A 96 33.29 0.08 11.49
N ARG A 97 34.45 0.59 11.93
CA ARG A 97 34.98 1.88 11.47
C ARG A 97 35.22 1.89 9.95
N ALA A 98 35.86 0.84 9.43
CA ALA A 98 36.11 0.68 7.99
C ALA A 98 34.81 0.64 7.18
N ARG A 99 33.81 -0.11 7.64
CA ARG A 99 32.49 -0.17 6.97
C ARG A 99 31.77 1.19 6.99
N MET A 100 31.86 1.95 8.07
CA MET A 100 31.26 3.30 8.12
C MET A 100 32.01 4.29 7.23
N ALA A 101 33.34 4.20 7.16
CA ALA A 101 34.14 5.00 6.24
C ALA A 101 33.79 4.69 4.78
N GLU A 102 33.65 3.41 4.41
CA GLU A 102 33.17 2.98 3.11
C GLU A 102 31.76 3.48 2.82
N PHE A 103 30.83 3.36 3.78
CA PHE A 103 29.45 3.83 3.64
C PHE A 103 29.35 5.34 3.41
N LEU A 104 30.12 6.14 4.15
CA LEU A 104 30.12 7.61 4.04
C LEU A 104 30.87 8.09 2.77
N ALA A 105 31.91 7.37 2.35
CA ALA A 105 32.63 7.66 1.10
C ALA A 105 31.90 7.17 -0.16
N ALA A 106 31.03 6.16 -0.02
CA ALA A 106 30.19 5.66 -1.10
C ALA A 106 29.04 6.62 -1.38
N ASP A 107 29.35 7.74 -2.04
CA ASP A 107 28.32 8.62 -2.54
C ASP A 107 27.56 7.93 -3.69
N ALA A 108 26.24 7.82 -3.52
CA ALA A 108 25.25 7.40 -4.50
C ALA A 108 25.64 6.31 -5.52
N LYS A 109 26.25 5.19 -5.11
CA LYS A 109 26.15 3.96 -5.92
C LYS A 109 24.72 3.44 -5.82
N VAL A 110 23.82 4.07 -6.57
CA VAL A 110 22.53 3.49 -6.93
C VAL A 110 22.88 2.18 -7.64
N SER A 111 22.75 1.06 -6.94
CA SER A 111 22.77 -0.24 -7.61
C SER A 111 21.56 -0.23 -8.54
N PRO A 112 21.74 -0.12 -9.87
CA PRO A 112 20.58 -0.16 -10.75
C PRO A 112 20.01 -1.56 -10.62
N VAL A 113 18.81 -1.67 -10.05
CA VAL A 113 18.03 -2.91 -10.12
C VAL A 113 17.75 -3.14 -11.60
N ALA A 114 18.57 -3.96 -12.25
CA ALA A 114 18.37 -4.38 -13.62
C ALA A 114 17.24 -5.39 -13.65
N VAL A 115 16.00 -4.92 -13.83
CA VAL A 115 14.86 -5.80 -14.12
C VAL A 115 15.02 -6.29 -15.55
N HIS A 116 15.48 -7.53 -15.72
CA HIS A 116 15.40 -8.23 -17.00
C HIS A 116 14.02 -8.89 -17.11
N VAL A 117 13.16 -8.33 -17.96
CA VAL A 117 11.91 -8.98 -18.37
C VAL A 117 12.22 -9.88 -19.56
N ASP A 118 12.24 -11.20 -19.33
CA ASP A 118 12.34 -12.16 -20.42
C ASP A 118 10.99 -12.26 -21.15
N ALA A 119 10.91 -11.68 -22.35
CA ALA A 119 9.70 -11.65 -23.17
C ALA A 119 9.23 -13.03 -23.64
N ARG A 120 10.00 -14.09 -23.42
CA ARG A 120 9.66 -15.46 -23.83
C ARG A 120 8.65 -16.16 -22.91
N GLN A 121 8.40 -15.61 -21.71
CA GLN A 121 7.45 -16.21 -20.74
C GLN A 121 6.01 -15.66 -20.83
N ILE A 122 5.75 -14.63 -21.63
CA ILE A 122 4.38 -14.11 -21.85
C ILE A 122 3.81 -14.79 -23.10
N ALA A 123 3.67 -16.11 -23.04
CA ALA A 123 2.79 -16.86 -23.94
C ALA A 123 1.36 -16.77 -23.38
N GLY A 124 0.77 -15.57 -23.39
CA GLY A 124 -0.58 -15.40 -22.90
C GLY A 124 -1.00 -13.94 -22.72
N ALA A 125 -1.98 -13.53 -23.53
CA ALA A 125 -2.98 -12.50 -23.22
C ALA A 125 -2.81 -11.06 -23.72
N TYR A 126 -2.03 -10.79 -24.78
CA TYR A 126 -2.33 -9.64 -25.65
C TYR A 126 -2.07 -10.00 -27.12
N GLU A 127 -3.11 -10.48 -27.81
CA GLU A 127 -3.11 -10.63 -29.26
C GLU A 127 -3.37 -9.25 -29.89
N TYR A 128 -2.39 -8.73 -30.63
CA TYR A 128 -2.58 -7.50 -31.41
C TYR A 128 -3.47 -7.80 -32.63
N ARG A 129 -4.75 -7.41 -32.56
CA ARG A 129 -5.74 -7.59 -33.62
C ARG A 129 -5.66 -6.45 -34.65
N ARG A 130 -5.70 -6.78 -35.94
CA ARG A 130 -5.64 -5.80 -37.02
C ARG A 130 -7.01 -5.09 -37.17
N PRO A 131 -7.04 -3.81 -37.59
CA PRO A 131 -8.30 -3.09 -37.77
C PRO A 131 -9.21 -3.80 -38.79
N GLY A 132 -10.36 -4.32 -38.33
CA GLY A 132 -11.37 -4.96 -39.19
C GLY A 132 -11.97 -6.27 -38.66
N GLU A 133 -11.40 -6.86 -37.60
CA GLU A 133 -11.90 -8.12 -37.04
C GLU A 133 -13.10 -7.90 -36.09
N ARG A 134 -14.25 -8.51 -36.39
CA ARG A 134 -15.47 -8.47 -35.54
C ARG A 134 -15.36 -9.49 -34.42
N VAL A 135 -15.58 -9.04 -33.18
CA VAL A 135 -15.41 -9.83 -31.96
C VAL A 135 -16.79 -10.00 -31.30
N VAL A 136 -17.25 -11.26 -31.27
CA VAL A 136 -18.42 -11.83 -30.56
C VAL A 136 -19.81 -11.64 -31.21
N GLU A 137 -20.41 -12.76 -31.65
CA GLU A 137 -21.88 -12.93 -31.72
C GLU A 137 -22.36 -13.43 -30.35
N ILE A 138 -23.17 -12.63 -29.66
CA ILE A 138 -23.81 -13.03 -28.39
C ILE A 138 -25.06 -13.82 -28.77
N GLN A 139 -25.04 -15.14 -28.63
CA GLN A 139 -26.27 -15.94 -28.67
C GLN A 139 -27.08 -15.65 -27.38
N GLN A 140 -28.29 -15.10 -27.53
CA GLN A 140 -29.25 -15.00 -26.44
C GLN A 140 -29.75 -16.40 -26.07
N ALA A 141 -29.58 -16.80 -24.82
CA ALA A 141 -30.24 -18.00 -24.28
C ALA A 141 -31.77 -17.76 -24.18
N PRO A 142 -32.60 -18.75 -24.52
CA PRO A 142 -34.06 -18.61 -24.46
C PRO A 142 -34.55 -18.58 -23.00
N HIS A 143 -35.49 -17.66 -22.75
CA HIS A 143 -36.18 -17.47 -21.48
C HIS A 143 -37.28 -18.52 -21.36
N GLU A 144 -37.17 -19.46 -20.42
CA GLU A 144 -38.26 -20.38 -20.06
C GLU A 144 -39.05 -19.78 -18.88
N GLU A 145 -40.28 -19.36 -19.14
CA GLU A 145 -41.30 -19.11 -18.13
C GLU A 145 -42.08 -20.42 -17.92
N THR A 146 -42.03 -20.97 -16.70
CA THR A 146 -43.09 -21.81 -16.12
C THR A 146 -43.05 -21.72 -14.60
#